data_AF-A0A7C4BM70-F1
#
_entry.id   AF-A0A7C4BM70-F1
#
_cell.length_a   1.000
_cell.length_b   1.000
_cell.length_c   1.000
_cell.angle_alpha   90.00
_cell.angle_beta   90.00
_cell.angle_gamma   90.00
#
_symmetry.space_group_name_H-M   'P 1'
#
loop_
_entity.id
_entity.type
_entity.pdbx_description
1 polymer ?
#
loop_
_entity_poly.entity_id
_entity_poly.type
_entity_poly.pdbx_seq_one_letter_code
_entity_poly.pdbx_strand_id
1 'polypeptide(L)'
;MINIHEKLRLFFATDFLSRLRRLLMSYSFLFLIFWSITFLLFPKIFPLLLHSYYHLVGGEPLVFISIEEALFVAIKASFYLALIPLLPFMLIKLWTLISPELYEYERRFLRRLLILSLILSLLGFLFGYYFLFPTLVKIFLYFGQNFEKNLRIGAFLFFFLKLILFSVLIFQIPIVFALLIKEGWITEEVLRKRKWYIFSIFFGLSFIITPADFFSQLLLTLFFFLFFKISFLIAKFL
;
A
#
# COMPACT_ATOMS: atom_id res chain seq x y z
N MET A 1 14.95 25.79 -36.28
CA MET A 1 15.63 26.10 -35.01
C MET A 1 14.70 25.69 -33.87
N ILE A 2 15.04 24.60 -33.18
CA ILE A 2 14.23 24.09 -32.05
C ILE A 2 14.37 25.06 -30.87
N ASN A 3 13.25 25.49 -30.31
CA ASN A 3 13.18 26.50 -29.27
C ASN A 3 13.91 26.00 -28.00
N ILE A 4 14.65 26.86 -27.28
CA ILE A 4 15.47 26.46 -26.12
C ILE A 4 14.62 25.76 -25.04
N HIS A 5 13.35 26.14 -24.91
CA HIS A 5 12.36 25.48 -24.05
C HIS A 5 12.06 24.03 -24.46
N GLU A 6 12.09 23.71 -25.75
CA GLU A 6 11.88 22.34 -26.27
C GLU A 6 13.09 21.45 -26.01
N LYS A 7 14.32 22.00 -26.16
CA LYS A 7 15.55 21.29 -25.77
C LYS A 7 15.61 21.02 -24.27
N LEU A 8 15.21 21.97 -23.43
CA LEU A 8 15.11 21.78 -21.97
C LEU A 8 14.07 20.72 -21.60
N ARG A 9 12.89 20.72 -22.24
CA ARG A 9 11.87 19.68 -22.04
C ARG A 9 12.32 18.30 -22.50
N LEU A 10 12.97 18.19 -23.67
CA LEU A 10 13.49 16.93 -24.20
C LEU A 10 14.62 16.38 -23.33
N PHE A 11 15.55 17.23 -22.88
CA PHE A 11 16.62 16.86 -21.96
C PHE A 11 16.06 16.38 -20.62
N PHE A 12 15.07 17.11 -20.06
CA PHE A 12 14.39 16.73 -18.83
C PHE A 12 13.60 15.43 -18.98
N ALA A 13 12.94 15.21 -20.13
CA ALA A 13 12.21 13.97 -20.42
C ALA A 13 13.16 12.77 -20.59
N THR A 14 14.27 12.91 -21.33
CA THR A 14 15.25 11.83 -21.48
C THR A 14 15.92 11.48 -20.16
N ASP A 15 16.22 12.48 -19.31
CA ASP A 15 16.79 12.24 -17.99
C ASP A 15 15.78 11.64 -17.01
N PHE A 16 14.51 12.05 -17.08
CA PHE A 16 13.45 11.42 -16.28
C PHE A 16 13.24 9.96 -16.67
N LEU A 17 13.10 9.67 -17.96
CA LEU A 17 12.90 8.30 -18.45
C LEU A 17 14.11 7.40 -18.14
N SER A 18 15.34 7.92 -18.24
CA SER A 18 16.54 7.16 -17.87
C SER A 18 16.60 6.86 -16.36
N ARG A 19 16.16 7.81 -15.51
CA ARG A 19 16.06 7.61 -14.06
C ARG A 19 14.93 6.65 -13.69
N LEU A 20 13.77 6.77 -14.33
CA LEU A 20 12.64 5.84 -14.18
C LEU A 20 13.05 4.41 -14.56
N ARG A 21 13.72 4.23 -15.71
CA ARG A 21 14.23 2.92 -16.14
C ARG A 21 15.19 2.33 -15.11
N ARG A 22 16.16 3.11 -14.61
CA ARG A 22 17.10 2.67 -13.57
C ARG A 22 16.39 2.30 -12.27
N LEU A 23 15.42 3.11 -11.85
CA LEU A 23 14.58 2.84 -10.69
C LEU A 23 13.86 1.50 -10.85
N LEU A 24 13.13 1.32 -11.96
CA LEU A 24 12.39 0.10 -12.27
C LEU A 24 13.31 -1.11 -12.31
N MET A 25 14.44 -1.05 -13.01
CA MET A 25 15.41 -2.16 -13.05
C MET A 25 15.95 -2.51 -11.66
N SER A 26 16.33 -1.51 -10.87
CA SER A 26 16.84 -1.74 -9.51
C SER A 26 15.77 -2.33 -8.58
N TYR A 27 14.52 -1.90 -8.73
CA TYR A 27 13.39 -2.37 -7.94
C TYR A 27 12.99 -3.78 -8.35
N SER A 28 12.91 -4.07 -9.65
CA SER A 28 12.65 -5.41 -10.17
C SER A 28 13.71 -6.42 -9.72
N PHE A 29 14.99 -6.05 -9.71
CA PHE A 29 16.06 -6.92 -9.22
C PHE A 29 15.91 -7.21 -7.73
N LEU A 30 15.68 -6.17 -6.91
CA LEU A 30 15.47 -6.32 -5.47
C LEU A 30 14.20 -7.12 -5.16
N PHE A 31 13.14 -6.90 -5.94
CA PHE A 31 11.90 -7.65 -5.87
C PHE A 31 12.11 -9.14 -6.17
N LEU A 32 12.86 -9.49 -7.23
CA LEU A 32 13.12 -10.90 -7.58
C LEU A 32 13.90 -11.63 -6.49
N ILE A 33 14.86 -10.96 -5.84
CA ILE A 33 15.61 -11.53 -4.71
C ILE A 33 14.66 -11.79 -3.54
N PHE A 34 13.89 -10.79 -3.12
CA PHE A 34 12.93 -10.94 -2.03
C PHE A 34 11.88 -12.00 -2.33
N TRP A 35 11.33 -11.99 -3.54
CA TRP A 35 10.35 -12.97 -4.00
C TRP A 35 10.91 -14.39 -3.95
N SER A 36 12.13 -14.62 -4.44
CA SER A 36 12.78 -15.93 -4.39
C SER A 36 12.96 -16.42 -2.94
N ILE A 37 13.40 -15.54 -2.04
CA ILE A 37 13.54 -15.85 -0.61
C ILE A 37 12.18 -16.19 0.01
N THR A 38 11.15 -15.38 -0.25
CA THR A 38 9.81 -15.59 0.29
C THR A 38 9.16 -16.85 -0.28
N PHE A 39 9.40 -17.18 -1.54
CA PHE A 39 8.91 -18.41 -2.18
C PHE A 39 9.52 -19.66 -1.52
N LEU A 40 10.83 -19.67 -1.29
CA LEU A 40 11.51 -20.77 -0.59
C LEU A 40 11.05 -20.91 0.87
N LEU A 41 10.73 -19.80 1.53
CA LEU A 41 10.22 -19.77 2.90
C LEU A 41 8.70 -19.97 3.00
N PHE A 42 7.97 -19.98 1.87
CA PHE A 42 6.51 -20.01 1.85
C PHE A 42 5.91 -21.17 2.66
N PRO A 43 6.42 -22.42 2.58
CA PRO A 43 5.87 -23.52 3.39
C PRO A 43 5.93 -23.26 4.91
N LYS A 44 6.88 -22.46 5.39
CA LYS A 44 7.00 -22.07 6.80
C LYS A 44 6.12 -20.88 7.17
N ILE A 45 5.92 -19.95 6.23
CA ILE A 45 5.11 -18.73 6.45
C ILE A 45 3.62 -19.05 6.36
N PHE A 46 3.24 -20.00 5.51
CA PHE A 46 1.86 -20.35 5.20
C PHE A 46 0.99 -20.70 6.43
N PRO A 47 1.44 -21.52 7.40
CA PRO A 47 0.67 -21.80 8.61
C PRO A 47 0.41 -20.55 9.46
N LEU A 48 1.37 -19.61 9.50
CA LEU A 48 1.23 -18.36 10.23
C LEU A 48 0.13 -17.48 9.63
N LEU A 49 0.05 -17.39 8.30
CA LEU A 49 -0.98 -16.61 7.61
C LEU A 49 -2.39 -17.19 7.84
N LEU A 50 -2.49 -18.52 7.94
CA LEU A 50 -3.74 -19.23 8.20
C LEU A 50 -4.18 -19.20 9.66
N HIS A 51 -3.36 -18.73 10.59
CA HIS A 51 -3.71 -18.72 12.01
C HIS A 51 -5.02 -17.94 12.27
N SER A 52 -5.16 -16.75 11.69
CA SER A 52 -6.41 -15.97 11.79
C SER A 52 -7.59 -16.63 11.08
N TYR A 53 -7.36 -17.44 10.03
CA TYR A 53 -8.42 -18.18 9.35
C TYR A 53 -9.04 -19.24 10.26
N TYR A 54 -8.21 -20.11 10.84
CA TYR A 54 -8.69 -21.24 11.63
C TYR A 54 -9.48 -20.79 12.86
N HIS A 55 -9.10 -19.66 13.47
CA HIS A 55 -9.83 -19.06 14.57
C HIS A 55 -11.22 -18.51 14.17
N LEU A 56 -11.39 -18.05 12.93
CA LEU A 56 -12.63 -17.40 12.47
C LEU A 56 -13.61 -18.38 11.84
N VAL A 57 -13.12 -19.42 11.16
CA VAL A 57 -13.95 -20.36 10.38
C VAL A 57 -14.14 -21.69 11.11
N GLY A 58 -13.68 -21.81 12.37
CA GLY A 58 -13.96 -22.97 13.22
C GLY A 58 -13.24 -24.25 12.80
N GLY A 59 -12.11 -24.13 12.10
CA GLY A 59 -11.28 -25.29 11.77
C GLY A 59 -11.64 -26.03 10.47
N GLU A 60 -12.61 -25.56 9.68
CA GLU A 60 -12.97 -26.25 8.44
C GLU A 60 -11.78 -26.34 7.47
N PRO A 61 -11.50 -27.55 6.93
CA PRO A 61 -10.33 -27.78 6.09
C PRO A 61 -10.48 -27.02 4.78
N LEU A 62 -9.43 -26.28 4.43
CA LEU A 62 -9.34 -25.64 3.13
C LEU A 62 -9.03 -26.69 2.06
N VAL A 63 -9.78 -26.67 0.96
CA VAL A 63 -9.69 -27.67 -0.10
C VAL A 63 -8.94 -27.09 -1.31
N PHE A 64 -8.09 -27.92 -1.93
CA PHE A 64 -7.53 -27.67 -3.26
C PHE A 64 -8.40 -28.39 -4.30
N ILE A 65 -8.79 -27.69 -5.36
CA ILE A 65 -9.63 -28.29 -6.42
C ILE A 65 -8.76 -29.01 -7.46
N SER A 66 -7.57 -28.46 -7.73
CA SER A 66 -6.63 -29.01 -8.72
C SER A 66 -5.23 -29.16 -8.13
N ILE A 67 -4.43 -30.10 -8.66
CA ILE A 67 -3.07 -30.38 -8.17
C ILE A 67 -2.12 -29.20 -8.42
N GLU A 68 -2.27 -28.54 -9.57
CA GLU A 68 -1.50 -27.36 -9.95
C GLU A 68 -1.82 -26.13 -9.10
N GLU A 69 -2.98 -26.10 -8.43
CA GLU A 69 -3.40 -24.98 -7.60
C GLU A 69 -2.41 -24.69 -6.49
N ALA A 70 -1.88 -25.73 -5.83
CA ALA A 70 -0.94 -25.57 -4.72
C ALA A 70 0.32 -24.79 -5.14
N LEU A 71 0.85 -25.09 -6.34
CA LEU A 71 2.00 -24.38 -6.90
C LEU A 71 1.65 -22.92 -7.22
N PHE A 72 0.52 -22.67 -7.89
CA PHE A 72 0.10 -21.31 -8.23
C PHE A 72 -0.22 -20.46 -7.00
N VAL A 73 -0.74 -21.08 -5.93
CA VAL A 73 -0.94 -20.43 -4.63
C VAL A 73 0.40 -20.01 -4.05
N ALA A 74 1.39 -20.90 -3.97
CA ALA A 74 2.70 -20.56 -3.45
C ALA A 74 3.40 -19.44 -4.25
N ILE A 75 3.36 -19.51 -5.59
CA ILE A 75 3.95 -18.49 -6.48
C ILE A 75 3.30 -17.12 -6.28
N LYS A 76 1.97 -17.05 -6.35
CA LYS A 76 1.25 -15.77 -6.20
C LYS A 76 1.32 -15.24 -4.78
N ALA A 77 1.28 -16.11 -3.78
CA ALA A 77 1.33 -15.70 -2.39
C ALA A 77 2.69 -15.08 -2.02
N SER A 78 3.77 -15.77 -2.40
CA SER A 78 5.13 -15.23 -2.23
C SER A 78 5.31 -13.90 -2.98
N PHE A 79 4.69 -13.74 -4.15
CA PHE A 79 4.70 -12.47 -4.90
C PHE A 79 4.11 -11.33 -4.08
N TYR A 80 2.89 -11.49 -3.53
CA TYR A 80 2.26 -10.47 -2.70
C TYR A 80 3.03 -10.21 -1.40
N LEU A 81 3.51 -11.26 -0.74
CA LEU A 81 4.29 -11.15 0.48
C LEU A 81 5.61 -10.41 0.28
N ALA A 82 6.27 -10.58 -0.87
CA ALA A 82 7.48 -9.85 -1.22
C ALA A 82 7.20 -8.36 -1.49
N LEU A 83 6.04 -8.01 -2.04
CA LEU A 83 5.69 -6.61 -2.28
C LEU A 83 5.53 -5.80 -1.00
N ILE A 84 4.90 -6.38 0.04
CA ILE A 84 4.58 -5.69 1.30
C ILE A 84 5.78 -4.93 1.90
N PRO A 85 6.93 -5.57 2.19
CA PRO A 85 8.09 -4.88 2.74
C PRO A 85 8.80 -3.98 1.72
N LEU A 86 8.62 -4.20 0.42
CA LEU A 86 9.24 -3.38 -0.64
C LEU A 86 8.47 -2.08 -0.92
N LEU A 87 7.19 -1.98 -0.59
CA LEU A 87 6.37 -0.78 -0.76
C LEU A 87 7.00 0.50 -0.18
N PRO A 88 7.44 0.55 1.10
CA PRO A 88 8.04 1.76 1.67
C PRO A 88 9.29 2.21 0.90
N PHE A 89 10.13 1.25 0.47
CA PHE A 89 11.31 1.56 -0.35
C PHE A 89 10.95 2.06 -1.75
N MET A 90 9.88 1.51 -2.35
CA MET A 90 9.38 1.93 -3.66
C MET A 90 8.96 3.39 -3.62
N LEU A 91 8.15 3.78 -2.63
CA LEU A 91 7.63 5.13 -2.45
C LEU A 91 8.74 6.17 -2.32
N ILE A 92 9.76 5.86 -1.51
CA ILE A 92 10.88 6.76 -1.27
C ILE A 92 11.68 6.97 -2.56
N LYS A 93 11.99 5.89 -3.29
CA LYS A 93 12.66 5.99 -4.60
C LYS A 93 11.82 6.71 -5.65
N LEU A 94 10.51 6.46 -5.69
CA LEU A 94 9.59 7.16 -6.58
C LEU A 94 9.58 8.66 -6.28
N TRP A 95 9.64 9.03 -5.00
CA TRP A 95 9.73 10.44 -4.63
C TRP A 95 11.04 11.08 -5.07
N THR A 96 12.18 10.39 -4.93
CA THR A 96 13.48 10.86 -5.45
C THR A 96 13.45 11.18 -6.94
N LEU A 97 12.63 10.45 -7.69
CA LEU A 97 12.48 10.64 -9.13
C LEU A 97 11.71 11.93 -9.44
N ILE A 98 10.71 12.28 -8.62
CA ILE A 98 9.85 13.46 -8.80
C ILE A 98 10.54 14.73 -8.29
N SER A 99 11.11 14.66 -7.07
CA SER A 99 11.84 15.77 -6.46
C SER A 99 13.25 15.32 -6.05
N PRO A 100 14.25 15.51 -6.93
CA PRO A 100 15.64 15.17 -6.63
C PRO A 100 16.30 16.17 -5.66
N GLU A 101 15.75 17.38 -5.54
CA GLU A 101 16.33 18.50 -4.79
C GLU A 101 16.43 18.22 -3.28
N LEU A 102 15.48 17.46 -2.72
CA LEU A 102 15.52 17.02 -1.31
C LEU A 102 16.63 16.00 -1.01
N TYR A 103 17.21 15.34 -2.02
CA TYR A 103 18.10 14.19 -1.83
C TYR A 103 19.59 14.55 -1.80
N GLU A 104 19.99 15.69 -2.35
CA GLU A 104 21.41 16.02 -2.50
C GLU A 104 22.08 16.43 -1.16
N TYR A 105 21.32 16.91 -0.17
CA TYR A 105 21.89 17.52 1.03
C TYR A 105 21.56 16.86 2.39
N GLU A 106 20.48 16.08 2.53
CA GLU A 106 20.09 15.51 3.84
C GLU A 106 19.91 13.98 3.87
N ARG A 107 21.03 13.24 4.04
CA ARG A 107 20.99 11.80 4.38
C ARG A 107 20.14 11.49 5.62
N ARG A 108 20.05 12.45 6.56
CA ARG A 108 19.26 12.32 7.79
C ARG A 108 17.76 12.33 7.52
N PHE A 109 17.29 13.17 6.60
CA PHE A 109 15.89 13.25 6.19
C PHE A 109 15.42 11.91 5.60
N LEU A 110 16.20 11.35 4.66
CA LEU A 110 15.88 10.06 4.03
C LEU A 110 15.78 8.91 5.02
N ARG A 111 16.70 8.90 6.01
CA ARG A 111 16.68 7.88 7.06
C ARG A 111 15.43 8.01 7.93
N ARG A 112 15.03 9.23 8.33
CA ARG A 112 13.80 9.46 9.10
C ARG A 112 12.57 9.06 8.31
N LEU A 113 12.51 9.45 7.04
CA LEU A 113 11.42 9.11 6.13
C LEU A 113 11.27 7.59 5.98
N LEU A 114 12.38 6.87 5.79
CA LEU A 114 12.39 5.42 5.68
C LEU A 114 11.89 4.76 6.97
N ILE A 115 12.38 5.20 8.14
CA ILE A 115 11.95 4.66 9.43
C ILE A 115 10.45 4.88 9.64
N LEU A 116 9.95 6.09 9.39
CA LEU A 116 8.52 6.40 9.53
C LEU A 116 7.66 5.61 8.55
N SER A 117 8.09 5.48 7.30
CA SER A 117 7.39 4.70 6.27
C SER A 117 7.36 3.20 6.61
N LEU A 118 8.43 2.66 7.19
CA LEU A 118 8.46 1.27 7.70
C LEU A 118 7.52 1.08 8.89
N ILE A 119 7.50 2.02 9.85
CA ILE A 119 6.58 1.97 11.00
C ILE A 119 5.12 2.03 10.52
N LEU A 120 4.79 2.95 9.60
CA LEU A 120 3.45 3.04 9.01
C LEU A 120 3.09 1.79 8.22
N SER A 121 4.02 1.19 7.49
CA SER A 121 3.80 -0.09 6.79
C SER A 121 3.48 -1.21 7.77
N LEU A 122 4.21 -1.29 8.88
CA LEU A 122 3.97 -2.30 9.92
C LEU A 122 2.60 -2.09 10.58
N LEU A 123 2.24 -0.85 10.90
CA LEU A 123 0.90 -0.53 11.41
C LEU A 123 -0.19 -0.89 10.40
N GLY A 124 0.01 -0.60 9.12
CA GLY A 124 -0.92 -0.99 8.05
C GLY A 124 -1.05 -2.51 7.91
N PHE A 125 0.05 -3.26 8.06
CA PHE A 125 0.03 -4.72 8.06
C PHE A 125 -0.78 -5.25 9.24
N LEU A 126 -0.51 -4.76 10.46
CA LEU A 126 -1.21 -5.17 11.68
C LEU A 126 -2.70 -4.81 11.61
N PHE A 127 -3.04 -3.62 11.13
CA PHE A 127 -4.42 -3.18 10.92
C PHE A 127 -5.14 -4.07 9.90
N GLY A 128 -4.47 -4.40 8.80
CA GLY A 128 -4.99 -5.33 7.78
C GLY A 128 -5.28 -6.71 8.35
N TYR A 129 -4.32 -7.27 9.10
CA TYR A 129 -4.38 -8.62 9.65
C TYR A 129 -5.38 -8.78 10.80
N TYR A 130 -5.38 -7.85 11.77
CA TYR A 130 -6.16 -7.98 13.01
C TYR A 130 -7.51 -7.29 12.98
N PHE A 131 -7.72 -6.30 12.10
CA PHE A 131 -8.97 -5.54 12.08
C PHE A 131 -9.75 -5.74 10.78
N LEU A 132 -9.17 -5.38 9.63
CA LEU A 132 -9.88 -5.43 8.35
C LEU A 132 -10.24 -6.85 7.94
N PHE A 133 -9.27 -7.76 7.97
CA PHE A 133 -9.45 -9.14 7.57
C PHE A 133 -10.56 -9.87 8.36
N PRO A 134 -10.54 -9.92 9.71
CA PRO A 134 -11.59 -10.59 10.47
C PRO A 134 -12.97 -9.93 10.28
N THR A 135 -13.01 -8.61 10.13
CA THR A 135 -14.28 -7.89 9.90
C THR A 135 -14.91 -8.32 8.57
N LEU A 136 -14.12 -8.34 7.50
CA LEU A 136 -14.62 -8.74 6.17
C LEU A 136 -14.99 -10.22 6.10
N VAL A 137 -14.21 -11.12 6.72
CA VAL A 137 -14.57 -12.55 6.78
C VAL A 137 -15.87 -12.76 7.54
N LYS A 138 -16.09 -12.10 8.68
CA LYS A 138 -17.36 -12.18 9.42
C LYS A 138 -18.54 -11.72 8.57
N ILE A 139 -18.37 -10.63 7.81
CA ILE A 139 -19.39 -10.12 6.89
C ILE A 139 -19.69 -11.18 5.80
N PHE A 140 -18.66 -11.73 5.15
CA PHE A 140 -18.86 -12.75 4.12
C PHE A 140 -19.53 -14.01 4.65
N LEU A 141 -19.13 -14.48 5.84
CA LEU A 141 -19.78 -15.62 6.50
C LEU A 141 -21.23 -15.32 6.87
N TYR A 142 -21.54 -14.08 7.28
CA TYR A 142 -22.90 -13.64 7.59
C TYR A 142 -23.82 -13.68 6.36
N PHE A 143 -23.35 -13.18 5.22
CA PHE A 143 -24.11 -13.27 3.96
C PHE A 143 -24.12 -14.69 3.35
N GLY A 144 -23.10 -15.50 3.68
CA GLY A 144 -22.92 -16.85 3.18
C GLY A 144 -23.63 -17.95 3.99
N GLN A 145 -24.39 -17.62 5.05
CA GLN A 145 -24.95 -18.61 5.98
C GLN A 145 -25.86 -19.67 5.34
N ASN A 146 -26.51 -19.33 4.22
CA ASN A 146 -27.43 -20.22 3.51
C ASN A 146 -26.76 -21.08 2.42
N PHE A 147 -25.44 -20.97 2.25
CA PHE A 147 -24.68 -21.71 1.24
C PHE A 147 -23.78 -22.77 1.89
N GLU A 148 -23.53 -23.88 1.19
CA GLU A 148 -22.52 -24.84 1.61
C GLU A 148 -21.12 -24.22 1.61
N LYS A 149 -20.39 -24.41 2.71
CA LYS A 149 -19.07 -23.80 2.92
C LYS A 149 -17.97 -24.64 2.28
N ASN A 150 -17.78 -24.47 0.97
CA ASN A 150 -16.63 -25.05 0.25
C ASN A 150 -15.58 -23.96 -0.02
N LEU A 151 -14.82 -23.59 1.02
CA LEU A 151 -13.82 -22.52 0.91
C LEU A 151 -12.54 -23.02 0.21
N ARG A 152 -12.32 -22.48 -0.98
CA ARG A 152 -11.12 -22.72 -1.77
C ARG A 152 -9.93 -21.94 -1.22
N ILE A 153 -8.82 -22.63 -1.00
CA ILE A 153 -7.62 -22.04 -0.40
C ILE A 153 -7.00 -20.91 -1.22
N GLY A 154 -6.89 -21.07 -2.54
CA GLY A 154 -6.31 -20.03 -3.38
C GLY A 154 -7.12 -18.75 -3.34
N ALA A 155 -8.45 -18.86 -3.45
CA ALA A 155 -9.33 -17.69 -3.40
C ALA A 155 -9.22 -16.96 -2.06
N PHE A 156 -9.26 -17.71 -0.96
CA PHE A 156 -9.13 -17.18 0.38
C PHE A 156 -7.78 -16.48 0.61
N LEU A 157 -6.67 -17.15 0.30
CA LEU A 157 -5.34 -16.64 0.57
C LEU A 157 -5.00 -15.43 -0.30
N PHE A 158 -5.45 -15.40 -1.56
CA PHE A 158 -5.29 -14.22 -2.41
C PHE A 158 -6.13 -13.04 -1.95
N PHE A 159 -7.36 -13.28 -1.47
CA PHE A 159 -8.16 -12.22 -0.85
C PHE A 159 -7.43 -11.62 0.34
N PHE A 160 -6.97 -12.46 1.27
CA PHE A 160 -6.24 -12.04 2.46
C PHE A 160 -4.97 -11.24 2.11
N LEU A 161 -4.13 -11.74 1.20
CA LEU A 161 -2.89 -11.05 0.83
C LEU A 161 -3.14 -9.72 0.09
N LYS A 162 -4.14 -9.66 -0.79
CA LYS A 162 -4.53 -8.39 -1.44
C LYS A 162 -5.02 -7.37 -0.43
N LEU A 163 -5.82 -7.80 0.53
CA LEU A 163 -6.32 -6.94 1.61
C LEU A 163 -5.17 -6.37 2.44
N ILE A 164 -4.21 -7.21 2.85
CA ILE A 164 -3.03 -6.74 3.58
C ILE A 164 -2.21 -5.76 2.74
N LEU A 165 -1.94 -6.08 1.47
CA LEU A 165 -1.21 -5.19 0.58
C LEU A 165 -1.91 -3.82 0.47
N PHE A 166 -3.23 -3.82 0.29
CA PHE A 166 -4.03 -2.60 0.20
C PHE A 166 -4.02 -1.79 1.50
N SER A 167 -4.08 -2.46 2.65
CA SER A 167 -3.97 -1.82 3.97
C SER A 167 -2.61 -1.13 4.14
N VAL A 168 -1.51 -1.82 3.79
CA VAL A 168 -0.16 -1.25 3.83
C VAL A 168 -0.04 -0.05 2.87
N LEU A 169 -0.60 -0.15 1.67
CA LEU A 169 -0.64 0.96 0.70
C LEU A 169 -1.39 2.18 1.24
N ILE A 170 -2.56 1.99 1.84
CA ILE A 170 -3.34 3.07 2.45
C ILE A 170 -2.52 3.76 3.55
N PHE A 171 -1.84 3.00 4.38
CA PHE A 171 -1.01 3.56 5.45
C PHE A 171 0.24 4.27 4.95
N GLN A 172 0.57 4.21 3.65
CA GLN A 172 1.62 5.03 3.07
C GLN A 172 1.13 6.40 2.58
N ILE A 173 -0.17 6.61 2.45
CA ILE A 173 -0.76 7.90 2.06
C ILE A 173 -0.25 9.06 2.94
N PRO A 174 -0.14 8.93 4.28
CA PRO A 174 0.40 10.00 5.11
C PRO A 174 1.84 10.40 4.79
N ILE A 175 2.67 9.45 4.35
CA ILE A 175 4.06 9.72 3.93
C ILE A 175 4.05 10.56 2.64
N VAL A 176 3.20 10.20 1.67
CA VAL A 176 3.06 10.96 0.42
C VAL A 176 2.62 12.40 0.71
N PHE A 177 1.60 12.58 1.55
CA PHE A 177 1.16 13.92 1.95
C PHE A 177 2.23 14.69 2.72
N ALA A 178 2.97 14.04 3.62
CA ALA A 178 4.03 14.71 4.36
C ALA A 178 5.14 15.24 3.44
N LEU A 179 5.47 14.48 2.39
CA LEU A 179 6.42 14.91 1.37
C LEU A 179 5.88 16.09 0.55
N LEU A 180 4.61 16.04 0.13
CA LEU A 180 3.94 17.17 -0.55
C LEU A 180 3.90 18.44 0.31
N ILE A 181 3.70 18.29 1.63
CA ILE A 181 3.71 19.42 2.57
C ILE A 181 5.12 20.00 2.70
N LYS A 182 6.15 19.15 2.80
CA LYS A 182 7.54 19.60 2.94
C LYS A 182 8.07 20.33 1.70
N GLU A 183 7.62 19.94 0.51
CA GLU A 183 7.87 20.66 -0.75
C GLU A 183 7.07 21.97 -0.88
N GLY A 184 6.15 22.26 0.05
CA GLY A 184 5.31 23.46 0.00
C GLY A 184 4.14 23.38 -0.98
N TRP A 185 3.86 22.22 -1.60
CA TRP A 185 2.70 22.04 -2.48
C TRP A 185 1.38 22.10 -1.69
N ILE A 186 1.43 21.67 -0.44
CA ILE A 186 0.30 21.69 0.49
C ILE A 186 0.72 22.48 1.73
N THR A 187 0.14 23.66 1.90
CA THR A 187 0.34 24.52 3.08
C THR A 187 -0.96 24.61 3.90
N GLU A 188 -0.83 25.00 5.18
CA GLU A 188 -2.01 25.27 6.03
C GLU A 188 -2.91 26.36 5.43
N GLU A 189 -2.34 27.33 4.71
CA GLU A 189 -3.11 28.34 4.00
C GLU A 189 -3.94 27.75 2.85
N VAL A 190 -3.36 26.85 2.07
CA VAL A 190 -4.07 26.13 1.00
C VAL A 190 -5.22 25.31 1.59
N LEU A 191 -4.99 24.63 2.72
CA LEU A 191 -6.03 23.89 3.42
C LEU A 191 -7.16 24.80 3.88
N ARG A 192 -6.84 25.96 4.48
CA ARG A 192 -7.84 26.92 4.95
C ARG A 192 -8.66 27.51 3.81
N LYS A 193 -8.00 27.90 2.71
CA LYS A 193 -8.64 28.51 1.53
C LYS A 193 -9.42 27.49 0.70
N ARG A 194 -8.99 26.23 0.64
CA ARG A 194 -9.56 25.17 -0.22
C ARG A 194 -10.14 23.97 0.54
N LYS A 195 -10.54 24.16 1.81
CA LYS A 195 -11.05 23.09 2.68
C LYS A 195 -12.15 22.23 2.05
N TRP A 196 -13.07 22.84 1.30
CA TRP A 196 -14.17 22.14 0.63
C TRP A 196 -13.69 21.29 -0.54
N TYR A 197 -12.67 21.73 -1.29
CA TYR A 197 -12.08 20.91 -2.36
C TYR A 197 -11.38 19.67 -1.79
N ILE A 198 -10.63 19.83 -0.70
CA ILE A 198 -9.94 18.71 -0.04
C ILE A 198 -10.95 17.74 0.57
N PHE A 199 -12.01 18.26 1.20
CA PHE A 199 -13.14 17.45 1.65
C PHE A 199 -13.75 16.65 0.50
N SER A 200 -14.06 17.29 -0.64
CA SER A 200 -14.64 16.61 -1.80
C SER A 200 -13.71 15.55 -2.40
N ILE A 201 -12.39 15.76 -2.38
CA ILE A 201 -11.42 14.75 -2.83
C ILE A 201 -11.44 13.53 -1.89
N PHE A 202 -11.38 13.74 -0.58
CA PHE A 202 -11.42 12.65 0.39
C PHE A 202 -12.76 11.92 0.38
N PHE A 203 -13.86 12.67 0.26
CA PHE A 203 -15.19 12.11 0.12
C PHE A 203 -15.30 11.29 -1.19
N GLY A 204 -14.82 11.82 -2.32
CA GLY A 204 -14.76 11.08 -3.59
C GLY A 204 -13.89 9.83 -3.54
N LEU A 205 -12.74 9.87 -2.88
CA LEU A 205 -11.89 8.69 -2.64
C LEU A 205 -12.63 7.65 -1.79
N SER A 206 -13.43 8.07 -0.82
CA SER A 206 -14.23 7.14 0.00
C SER A 206 -15.27 6.38 -0.83
N PHE A 207 -15.84 7.00 -1.87
CA PHE A 207 -16.78 6.34 -2.80
C PHE A 207 -16.14 5.22 -3.61
N ILE A 208 -14.86 5.36 -3.97
CA ILE A 208 -14.12 4.32 -4.70
C ILE A 208 -13.97 3.06 -3.84
N ILE A 209 -13.85 3.24 -2.52
CA ILE A 209 -13.65 2.15 -1.56
C ILE A 209 -14.99 1.57 -1.08
N THR A 210 -15.94 2.42 -0.70
CA THR A 210 -17.26 2.04 -0.17
C THR A 210 -18.37 2.83 -0.86
N PRO A 211 -18.83 2.39 -2.05
CA PRO A 211 -19.79 3.16 -2.84
C PRO A 211 -21.22 3.16 -2.26
N ALA A 212 -21.58 2.21 -1.39
CA ALA A 212 -22.98 1.91 -1.08
C ALA A 212 -23.51 2.43 0.27
N ASP A 213 -22.70 3.03 1.14
CA ASP A 213 -23.14 3.44 2.50
C ASP A 213 -22.61 4.82 2.91
N PHE A 214 -23.54 5.76 3.12
CA PHE A 214 -23.26 7.14 3.51
C PHE A 214 -22.55 7.24 4.88
N PHE A 215 -22.93 6.40 5.85
CA PHE A 215 -22.29 6.44 7.17
C PHE A 215 -20.84 5.96 7.08
N SER A 216 -20.60 4.84 6.41
CA SER A 216 -19.24 4.35 6.14
C SER A 216 -18.41 5.34 5.31
N GLN A 217 -19.01 6.06 4.36
CA GLN A 217 -18.33 7.11 3.59
C GLN A 217 -17.87 8.28 4.46
N LEU A 218 -18.75 8.78 5.34
CA LEU A 218 -18.39 9.85 6.28
C LEU A 218 -17.27 9.40 7.22
N LEU A 219 -17.34 8.17 7.73
CA LEU A 219 -16.32 7.60 8.59
C LEU A 219 -14.97 7.48 7.87
N LEU A 220 -14.95 6.94 6.64
CA LEU A 220 -13.73 6.85 5.83
C LEU A 220 -13.14 8.22 5.48
N THR A 221 -14.00 9.19 5.18
CA THR A 221 -13.57 10.57 4.93
C THR A 221 -12.90 11.16 6.17
N LEU A 222 -13.46 10.91 7.36
CA LEU A 222 -12.85 11.31 8.62
C LEU A 222 -11.49 10.63 8.84
N PHE A 223 -11.34 9.34 8.50
CA PHE A 223 -10.06 8.64 8.52
C PHE A 223 -9.03 9.30 7.60
N PHE A 224 -9.42 9.72 6.39
CA PHE A 224 -8.51 10.45 5.51
C PHE A 224 -8.09 11.81 6.09
N PHE A 225 -9.00 12.53 6.75
CA PHE A 225 -8.63 13.75 7.47
C PHE A 225 -7.66 13.48 8.63
N LEU A 226 -7.83 12.37 9.35
CA LEU A 226 -6.90 11.96 10.41
C LEU A 226 -5.51 11.69 9.82
N PHE A 227 -5.42 10.92 8.73
CA PHE A 227 -4.16 10.66 8.03
C PHE A 227 -3.52 11.94 7.53
N PHE A 228 -4.31 12.87 7.01
CA PHE A 228 -3.82 14.17 6.58
C PHE A 228 -3.25 15.00 7.74
N LYS A 229 -3.90 15.00 8.92
CA LYS A 229 -3.34 15.64 10.12
C LYS A 229 -2.03 14.99 10.58
N ILE A 230 -1.96 13.66 10.56
CA ILE A 230 -0.73 12.91 10.87
C ILE A 230 0.38 13.31 9.89
N SER A 231 0.04 13.55 8.62
CA SER A 231 1.00 13.95 7.58
C SER A 231 1.69 15.28 7.90
N PHE A 232 0.97 16.26 8.45
CA PHE A 232 1.58 17.53 8.91
C PHE A 232 2.57 17.31 10.05
N LEU A 233 2.23 16.44 11.00
CA LEU A 233 3.12 16.12 12.12
C LEU A 233 4.38 15.41 11.62
N ILE A 234 4.23 14.47 10.68
CA ILE A 234 5.36 13.81 10.01
C ILE A 234 6.21 14.84 9.27
N ALA A 235 5.60 15.74 8.49
CA ALA A 235 6.33 16.76 7.73
C ALA A 235 7.16 17.70 8.63
N LYS A 236 6.64 18.04 9.82
CA LYS A 236 7.36 18.86 10.82
C LYS A 236 8.54 18.11 11.45
N PHE A 237 8.44 16.79 11.60
CA PHE A 237 9.49 15.95 12.20
C PHE A 237 10.60 15.58 11.19
N LEU A 238 10.22 15.48 9.92
CA LEU A 238 11.11 15.21 8.80
C LEU A 238 12.11 16.34 8.60
#